data_AF-A0A9X0HYG3-F1
#
_entry.id   AF-A0A9X0HYG3-F1
#
_cell.length_a   1.000
_cell.length_b   1.000
_cell.length_c   1.000
_cell.angle_alpha   90.00
_cell.angle_beta   90.00
_cell.angle_gamma   90.00
#
_symmetry.space_group_name_H-M   'P 1'
#
loop_
_entity.id
_entity.type
_entity.pdbx_description
1 polymer ?
#
loop_
_entity_poly.entity_id
_entity_poly.type
_entity_poly.pdbx_seq_one_letter_code
_entity_poly.pdbx_strand_id
1 'polypeptide(L)'
;MQAVMEDPPDWLIVARQKRSDKQANRQRRRERESIAKRLGVAVRVVKDRGITPGDVCELLAAPPGWLIAAQEQRQVRAARERADAQRRAAREARELELAEAYLRAIKDRGDTDAWAAGVLHDAGIHSIDLGDGTASPVLSQALKVVR
;
A
#
# COMPACT_ATOMS: atom_id res chain seq x y z
N MET A 1 26.87 43.71 4.27
CA MET A 1 26.31 42.38 4.62
C MET A 1 26.23 42.11 6.13
N GLN A 2 26.88 42.88 7.01
CA GLN A 2 26.81 42.70 8.47
C GLN A 2 25.48 43.11 9.11
N ALA A 3 24.80 44.16 8.62
CA ALA A 3 23.60 44.72 9.26
C ALA A 3 22.40 43.76 9.34
N VAL A 4 22.29 42.79 8.43
CA VAL A 4 21.20 41.78 8.41
C VAL A 4 21.35 40.74 9.53
N MET A 5 22.53 40.61 10.12
CA MET A 5 22.79 39.66 11.21
C MET A 5 22.54 40.26 12.60
N GLU A 6 22.67 41.58 12.75
CA GLU A 6 22.50 42.29 14.03
C GLU A 6 21.03 42.62 14.31
N ASP A 7 20.24 42.93 13.28
CA ASP A 7 18.80 43.16 13.40
C ASP A 7 18.04 42.41 12.30
N PRO A 8 17.75 41.11 12.50
CA PRO A 8 17.14 40.29 11.47
C PRO A 8 15.69 40.75 11.23
N PRO A 9 15.27 40.88 9.96
CA PRO A 9 13.91 41.29 9.66
C PRO A 9 12.89 40.26 10.19
N ASP A 10 11.72 40.72 10.64
CA ASP A 10 10.71 39.91 11.33
C ASP A 10 10.35 38.60 10.61
N TRP A 11 10.28 38.64 9.27
CA TRP A 11 9.98 37.45 8.46
C TRP A 11 11.04 36.35 8.63
N LEU A 12 12.31 36.73 8.86
CA LEU A 12 13.41 35.80 9.08
C LEU A 12 13.33 35.16 10.48
N ILE A 13 12.92 35.92 11.49
CA ILE A 13 12.67 35.43 12.85
C ILE A 13 11.54 34.38 12.81
N VAL A 14 10.40 34.73 12.18
CA VAL A 14 9.26 33.82 12.00
C VAL A 14 9.66 32.56 11.21
N ALA A 15 10.46 32.70 10.15
CA ALA A 15 10.94 31.57 9.36
C ALA A 15 11.85 30.63 10.17
N ARG A 16 12.76 31.17 10.99
CA ARG A 16 13.61 30.39 11.91
C ARG A 16 12.76 29.65 12.93
N GLN A 17 11.77 30.30 13.54
CA GLN A 17 10.86 29.68 14.49
C GLN A 17 10.09 28.52 13.85
N LYS A 18 9.46 28.75 12.69
CA LYS A 18 8.73 27.70 11.96
C LYS A 18 9.61 26.50 11.61
N ARG A 19 10.88 26.72 11.26
CA ARG A 19 11.84 25.64 11.00
C ARG A 19 12.17 24.85 12.26
N SER A 20 12.38 25.54 13.39
CA SER A 20 12.61 24.94 14.70
C SER A 20 11.41 24.07 15.11
N ASP A 21 10.20 24.60 15.03
CA ASP A 21 8.96 23.89 15.37
C ASP A 21 8.77 22.64 14.49
N LYS A 22 9.06 22.77 13.18
CA LYS A 22 9.01 21.64 12.25
C LYS A 22 10.02 20.55 12.63
N GLN A 23 11.22 20.93 13.07
CA GLN A 23 12.24 19.98 13.50
C GLN A 23 11.85 19.31 14.82
N ALA A 24 11.35 20.06 15.81
CA ALA A 24 10.84 19.53 17.07
C ALA A 24 9.69 18.55 16.83
N ASN A 25 8.76 18.86 15.93
CA ASN A 25 7.65 17.98 15.57
C ASN A 25 8.12 16.69 14.90
N ARG A 26 9.13 16.76 14.02
CA ARG A 26 9.76 15.56 13.43
C ARG A 26 10.40 14.68 14.49
N GLN A 27 11.11 15.29 15.44
CA GLN A 27 11.76 14.57 16.53
C GLN A 27 10.74 13.85 17.41
N ARG A 28 9.71 14.57 17.88
CA ARG A 28 8.60 13.97 18.67
C ARG A 28 7.90 12.83 17.93
N ARG A 29 7.73 12.96 16.61
CA ARG A 29 7.15 11.88 15.79
C ARG A 29 8.04 10.64 15.77
N ARG A 30 9.34 10.80 15.53
CA ARG A 30 10.32 9.69 15.51
C ARG A 30 10.41 8.99 16.86
N GLU A 31 10.37 9.76 17.96
CA GLU A 31 10.36 9.21 19.31
C GLU A 31 9.13 8.34 19.55
N ARG A 32 7.93 8.82 19.18
CA ARG A 32 6.70 8.03 19.30
C ARG A 32 6.73 6.77 18.42
N GLU A 33 7.29 6.86 17.22
CA GLU A 33 7.50 5.70 16.34
C GLU A 33 8.44 4.67 16.97
N SER A 34 9.53 5.13 17.58
CA SER A 34 10.49 4.29 18.31
C SER A 34 9.83 3.60 19.52
N ILE A 35 9.09 4.35 20.34
CA ILE A 35 8.35 3.80 21.49
C ILE A 35 7.32 2.78 21.04
N ALA A 36 6.53 3.10 20.02
CA ALA A 36 5.50 2.20 19.48
C ALA A 36 6.12 0.89 18.97
N LYS A 37 7.27 0.96 18.30
CA LYS A 37 8.03 -0.22 17.86
C LYS A 37 8.49 -1.06 19.03
N ARG A 38 9.07 -0.45 20.08
CA ARG A 38 9.53 -1.17 21.28
C ARG A 38 8.39 -1.86 22.02
N LEU A 39 7.23 -1.20 22.10
CA LEU A 39 6.04 -1.71 22.78
C LEU A 39 5.17 -2.63 21.89
N GLY A 40 5.49 -2.78 20.60
CA GLY A 40 4.71 -3.62 19.68
C GLY A 40 3.29 -3.10 19.37
N VAL A 41 3.06 -1.79 19.48
CA VAL A 41 1.74 -1.15 19.30
C VAL A 41 1.74 -0.14 18.15
N ALA A 42 0.56 0.41 17.84
CA ALA A 42 0.45 1.51 16.88
C ALA A 42 0.91 2.85 17.49
N VAL A 43 1.52 3.71 16.67
CA VAL A 43 1.97 5.07 17.08
C VAL A 43 0.84 5.91 17.67
N ARG A 44 -0.39 5.69 17.20
CA ARG A 44 -1.59 6.35 17.74
C ARG A 44 -1.80 6.02 19.22
N VAL A 45 -1.58 4.78 19.64
CA VAL A 45 -1.74 4.37 21.06
C VAL A 45 -0.74 5.12 21.95
N VAL A 46 0.51 5.25 21.50
CA VAL A 46 1.55 6.04 22.19
C VAL A 46 1.14 7.50 22.33
N LYS A 47 0.60 8.10 21.26
CA LYS A 47 0.12 9.49 21.27
C LYS A 47 -1.08 9.65 22.21
N ASP A 48 -2.10 8.82 22.06
CA ASP A 48 -3.38 8.95 22.75
C ASP A 48 -3.23 8.73 24.26
N ARG A 49 -2.26 7.90 24.68
CA ARG A 49 -1.94 7.64 26.09
C ARG A 49 -0.80 8.48 26.65
N GLY A 50 -0.17 9.33 25.83
CA GLY A 50 0.92 10.19 26.28
C GLY A 50 2.17 9.44 26.74
N ILE A 51 2.44 8.25 26.18
CA ILE A 51 3.55 7.39 26.62
C ILE A 51 4.88 8.05 26.28
N THR A 52 5.74 8.15 27.29
CA THR A 52 7.09 8.73 27.21
C THR A 52 8.17 7.64 27.12
N PRO A 53 9.43 7.98 26.79
CA PRO A 53 10.52 7.02 26.80
C PRO A 53 10.79 6.37 28.17
N GLY A 54 10.49 7.07 29.28
CA GLY A 54 10.69 6.56 30.64
C GLY A 54 9.72 5.42 30.99
N ASP A 55 8.48 5.52 30.52
CA ASP A 55 7.42 4.54 30.81
C ASP A 55 7.67 3.18 30.14
N VAL A 56 8.53 3.13 29.11
CA VAL A 56 8.71 1.93 28.29
C VAL A 56 9.20 0.74 29.09
N CYS A 57 10.16 0.95 30.00
CA CYS A 57 10.71 -0.15 30.79
C CYS A 57 9.66 -0.73 31.76
N GLU A 58 8.87 0.13 32.41
CA GLU A 58 7.81 -0.28 33.33
C GLU A 58 6.69 -1.01 32.60
N LEU A 59 6.24 -0.47 31.46
CA LEU A 59 5.21 -1.09 30.62
C LEU A 59 5.64 -2.45 30.05
N LEU A 60 6.92 -2.65 29.80
CA LEU A 60 7.45 -3.95 29.37
C LEU A 60 7.61 -4.93 30.53
N ALA A 61 7.97 -4.44 31.73
CA ALA A 61 8.14 -5.28 32.92
C ALA A 61 6.79 -5.79 33.46
N ALA A 62 5.77 -4.93 33.45
CA ALA A 62 4.42 -5.26 33.91
C ALA A 62 3.38 -4.78 32.88
N PRO A 63 3.15 -5.54 31.80
CA PRO A 63 2.24 -5.14 30.73
C PRO A 63 0.80 -5.04 31.26
N PRO A 64 0.18 -3.85 31.26
CA PRO A 64 -1.22 -3.73 31.62
C PRO A 64 -2.11 -4.39 30.56
N GLY A 65 -3.31 -4.84 30.94
CA GLY A 65 -4.21 -5.56 30.03
C GLY A 65 -4.55 -4.82 28.73
N TRP A 66 -4.61 -3.48 28.77
CA TRP A 66 -4.81 -2.69 27.56
C TRP A 66 -3.63 -2.77 26.57
N LEU A 67 -2.40 -2.92 27.08
CA LEU A 67 -1.20 -3.00 26.25
C LEU A 67 -1.16 -4.34 25.53
N ILE A 68 -1.50 -5.41 26.23
CA ILE A 68 -1.62 -6.76 25.67
C ILE A 68 -2.66 -6.75 24.54
N ALA A 69 -3.87 -6.24 24.80
CA ALA A 69 -4.91 -6.14 23.78
C ALA A 69 -4.48 -5.29 22.57
N ALA A 70 -3.75 -4.19 22.78
CA ALA A 70 -3.24 -3.36 21.69
C ALA A 70 -2.18 -4.07 20.84
N GLN A 71 -1.31 -4.89 21.47
CA GLN A 71 -0.32 -5.71 20.77
C GLN A 71 -1.01 -6.78 19.92
N GLU A 72 -1.99 -7.50 20.47
CA GLU A 72 -2.77 -8.51 19.75
C GLU A 72 -3.48 -7.91 18.53
N GLN A 73 -4.17 -6.78 18.71
CA GLN A 73 -4.80 -6.06 17.60
C GLN A 73 -3.80 -5.68 16.51
N ARG A 74 -2.59 -5.24 16.90
CA ARG A 74 -1.54 -4.90 15.95
C ARG A 74 -1.06 -6.13 15.18
N GLN A 75 -0.91 -7.27 15.84
CA GLN A 75 -0.52 -8.53 15.20
C GLN A 75 -1.58 -9.02 14.21
N VAL A 76 -2.85 -9.03 14.60
CA VAL A 76 -3.97 -9.41 13.72
C VAL A 76 -4.01 -8.51 12.49
N ARG A 77 -3.84 -7.20 12.67
CA ARG A 77 -3.80 -6.25 11.55
C ARG A 77 -2.61 -6.50 10.63
N ALA A 78 -1.42 -6.72 11.18
CA ALA A 78 -0.23 -7.02 10.40
C ALA A 78 -0.36 -8.34 9.62
N ALA A 79 -1.02 -9.35 10.19
CA ALA A 79 -1.29 -10.61 9.51
C ALA A 79 -2.24 -10.40 8.30
N ARG A 80 -3.31 -9.62 8.47
CA ARG A 80 -4.21 -9.25 7.37
C ARG A 80 -3.48 -8.47 6.27
N GLU A 81 -2.69 -7.46 6.64
CA GLU A 81 -1.89 -6.67 5.70
C GLU A 81 -0.93 -7.55 4.88
N ARG A 82 -0.29 -8.55 5.51
CA ARG A 82 0.57 -9.53 4.81
C ARG A 82 -0.23 -10.41 3.86
N ALA A 83 -1.37 -10.95 4.29
CA ALA A 83 -2.23 -11.76 3.43
C ALA A 83 -2.75 -10.96 2.23
N ASP A 84 -3.09 -9.68 2.42
CA ASP A 84 -3.52 -8.77 1.35
C ASP A 84 -2.38 -8.44 0.39
N ALA A 85 -1.16 -8.27 0.90
CA ALA A 85 0.03 -8.08 0.08
C ALA A 85 0.33 -9.33 -0.76
N GLN A 86 0.25 -10.52 -0.17
CA GLN A 86 0.43 -11.78 -0.89
C GLN A 86 -0.62 -11.98 -1.99
N ARG A 87 -1.89 -11.66 -1.70
CA ARG A 87 -2.97 -11.72 -2.70
C ARG A 87 -2.73 -10.78 -3.88
N ARG A 88 -2.22 -9.58 -3.62
CA ARG A 88 -1.85 -8.62 -4.67
C ARG A 88 -0.66 -9.11 -5.50
N ALA A 89 0.41 -9.53 -4.84
CA ALA A 89 1.58 -10.07 -5.52
C ALA A 89 1.23 -11.30 -6.38
N ALA A 90 0.34 -12.18 -5.91
CA ALA A 90 -0.12 -13.33 -6.68
C ALA A 90 -0.94 -12.93 -7.92
N ARG A 91 -1.76 -11.88 -7.81
CA ARG A 91 -2.50 -11.32 -8.96
C ARG A 91 -1.55 -10.71 -9.98
N GLU A 92 -0.63 -9.87 -9.53
CA GLU A 92 0.39 -9.24 -10.38
C GLU A 92 1.25 -10.29 -11.10
N ALA A 93 1.67 -11.35 -10.39
CA ALA A 93 2.41 -12.45 -10.99
C ALA A 93 1.61 -13.18 -12.09
N ARG A 94 0.32 -13.44 -11.84
CA ARG A 94 -0.57 -14.07 -12.83
C ARG A 94 -0.79 -13.18 -14.05
N GLU A 95 -0.93 -11.87 -13.84
CA GLU A 95 -1.06 -10.90 -14.94
C GLU A 95 0.21 -10.84 -15.80
N LEU A 96 1.39 -10.87 -15.17
CA LEU A 96 2.67 -10.94 -15.89
C LEU A 96 2.82 -12.23 -16.69
N GLU A 97 2.46 -13.38 -16.11
CA GLU A 97 2.48 -14.67 -16.81
C GLU A 97 1.53 -14.66 -18.02
N LEU A 98 0.32 -14.13 -17.86
CA LEU A 98 -0.64 -13.94 -18.96
C LEU A 98 -0.09 -13.02 -20.06
N ALA A 99 0.54 -11.90 -19.68
CA ALA A 99 1.14 -10.98 -20.64
C ALA A 99 2.30 -11.63 -21.40
N GLU A 100 3.15 -12.41 -20.73
CA GLU A 100 4.24 -13.14 -21.38
C GLU A 100 3.72 -14.22 -22.33
N ALA A 101 2.69 -14.98 -21.89
CA ALA A 101 2.01 -15.96 -22.74
C ALA A 101 1.38 -15.30 -23.99
N TYR A 102 0.78 -14.12 -23.84
CA TYR A 102 0.23 -13.36 -24.96
C TYR A 102 1.29 -12.96 -25.97
N LEU A 103 2.39 -12.38 -25.49
CA LEU A 103 3.51 -11.97 -26.34
C LEU A 103 4.11 -13.16 -27.08
N ARG A 104 4.21 -14.32 -26.42
CA ARG A 104 4.67 -15.55 -27.04
C ARG A 104 3.70 -16.05 -28.11
N ALA A 105 2.39 -16.02 -27.84
CA ALA A 105 1.37 -16.42 -28.81
C ALA A 105 1.37 -15.54 -30.07
N ILE A 106 1.50 -14.21 -29.90
CA ILE A 106 1.68 -13.26 -31.01
C ILE A 106 2.91 -13.64 -31.85
N LYS A 107 4.03 -13.91 -31.17
CA LYS A 107 5.31 -14.21 -31.82
C LYS A 107 5.31 -15.54 -32.58
N ASP A 108 4.61 -16.55 -32.05
CA ASP A 108 4.69 -17.92 -32.56
C ASP A 108 3.64 -18.26 -33.63
N ARG A 109 2.49 -17.58 -33.72
CA ARG A 109 1.39 -18.02 -34.61
C ARG A 109 0.62 -16.97 -35.41
N GLY A 110 0.77 -15.66 -35.16
CA GLY A 110 0.04 -14.64 -35.94
C GLY A 110 -1.50 -14.68 -35.87
N ASP A 111 -2.08 -15.64 -35.15
CA ASP A 111 -3.52 -15.87 -35.01
C ASP A 111 -3.96 -15.53 -33.58
N THR A 112 -3.98 -14.22 -33.30
CA THR A 112 -4.22 -13.62 -31.98
C THR A 112 -5.66 -13.74 -31.49
N ASP A 113 -6.61 -13.90 -32.41
CA ASP A 113 -8.03 -13.68 -32.12
C ASP A 113 -8.65 -14.85 -31.34
N ALA A 114 -8.26 -16.08 -31.65
CA ALA A 114 -8.74 -17.27 -30.94
C ALA A 114 -8.17 -17.40 -29.52
N TRP A 115 -6.96 -16.87 -29.28
CA TRP A 115 -6.34 -16.86 -27.95
C TRP A 115 -6.90 -15.74 -27.06
N ALA A 116 -7.07 -14.54 -27.63
CA ALA A 116 -7.71 -13.42 -26.93
C ALA A 116 -9.13 -13.80 -26.45
N ALA A 117 -9.86 -14.56 -27.26
CA ALA A 117 -11.16 -15.11 -26.89
C ALA A 117 -11.12 -16.04 -25.66
N GLY A 118 -10.12 -16.93 -25.57
CA GLY A 118 -9.97 -17.84 -24.44
C GLY A 118 -9.62 -17.14 -23.13
N VAL A 119 -8.74 -16.14 -23.18
CA VAL A 119 -8.30 -15.39 -21.99
C VAL A 119 -9.40 -14.49 -21.43
N LEU A 120 -10.17 -13.83 -22.29
CA LEU A 120 -11.30 -13.01 -21.87
C LEU A 120 -12.41 -13.86 -21.25
N HIS A 121 -12.65 -15.06 -21.80
CA HIS A 121 -13.60 -16.00 -21.23
C HIS A 121 -13.20 -16.47 -19.81
N ASP A 122 -11.93 -16.81 -19.59
CA ASP A 122 -11.41 -17.22 -18.26
C ASP A 122 -11.37 -16.07 -17.25
N ALA A 123 -11.35 -14.82 -17.72
CA ALA A 123 -11.50 -13.62 -16.90
C ALA A 123 -12.97 -13.29 -16.58
N GLY A 124 -13.93 -14.09 -17.05
CA GLY A 124 -15.37 -13.84 -16.88
C GLY A 124 -15.92 -12.71 -17.77
N ILE A 125 -15.16 -12.32 -18.80
CA ILE A 125 -15.55 -11.30 -19.77
C ILE A 125 -16.14 -12.01 -20.99
N HIS A 126 -17.46 -11.98 -21.09
CA HIS A 126 -18.20 -12.71 -22.13
C HIS A 126 -18.54 -11.84 -23.35
N SER A 127 -18.36 -10.52 -23.25
CA SER A 127 -18.63 -9.56 -24.33
C SER A 127 -17.68 -8.37 -24.24
N ILE A 128 -17.24 -7.86 -25.39
CA ILE A 128 -16.48 -6.60 -25.49
C ILE A 128 -17.33 -5.61 -26.27
N ASP A 129 -17.50 -4.42 -25.72
CA ASP A 129 -18.09 -3.28 -26.43
C ASP A 129 -16.98 -2.62 -27.28
N LEU A 130 -17.19 -2.57 -28.59
CA LEU A 130 -16.22 -2.03 -29.55
C LEU A 130 -16.35 -0.51 -29.73
N GLY A 131 -17.25 0.16 -28.98
CA GLY A 131 -17.40 1.61 -28.96
C GLY A 131 -18.34 2.16 -30.05
N ASP A 132 -18.98 1.29 -30.83
CA ASP A 132 -20.02 1.61 -31.82
C ASP A 132 -21.43 1.25 -31.33
N GLY A 133 -21.56 0.83 -30.07
CA GLY A 133 -22.81 0.35 -29.47
C GLY A 133 -23.13 -1.12 -29.77
N THR A 134 -22.23 -1.85 -30.43
CA THR A 134 -22.35 -3.30 -30.60
C THR A 134 -21.47 -4.05 -29.60
N ALA A 135 -22.12 -4.83 -28.73
CA ALA A 135 -21.45 -5.78 -27.86
C ALA A 135 -21.20 -7.08 -28.65
N SER A 136 -19.94 -7.35 -28.99
CA SER A 136 -19.57 -8.60 -29.65
C SER A 136 -19.29 -9.69 -28.63
N PRO A 137 -19.92 -10.87 -28.74
CA PRO A 137 -19.60 -12.00 -27.89
C PRO A 137 -18.17 -12.46 -28.15
N VAL A 138 -17.43 -12.71 -27.06
CA VAL A 138 -16.02 -13.12 -27.10
C VAL A 138 -15.82 -14.48 -27.79
N LEU A 139 -16.87 -15.31 -27.87
CA LEU A 139 -16.90 -16.53 -28.67
C LEU A 139 -17.83 -16.34 -29.86
N SER A 140 -17.26 -16.32 -31.08
CA SER A 140 -18.06 -16.44 -32.29
C SER A 140 -18.75 -17.81 -32.31
N GLN A 141 -20.09 -17.81 -32.35
CA GLN A 141 -20.90 -19.00 -32.64
C GLN A 141 -20.59 -19.52 -34.06
N ALA A 142 -19.49 -20.25 -34.26
CA ALA A 142 -19.29 -21.05 -35.48
C ALA A 142 -18.12 -22.04 -35.36
N LEU A 143 -18.16 -22.96 -34.40
CA LEU A 143 -17.51 -24.26 -34.59
C LEU A 143 -18.58 -25.35 -34.45
N LYS A 144 -19.40 -25.49 -35.50
CA LYS A 144 -20.12 -26.74 -35.75
C LYS A 144 -19.07 -27.79 -36.07
N VAL A 145 -18.80 -28.68 -35.12
CA VAL A 145 -18.09 -29.94 -35.37
C VAL A 145 -18.91 -30.72 -36.40
N VAL A 146 -18.43 -30.76 -37.65
CA VAL A 146 -18.93 -31.71 -38.64
C VAL A 146 -18.26 -33.04 -38.32
N ARG A 147 -19.10 -34.05 -38.08
CA ARG A 147 -18.71 -35.40 -37.71
C ARG A 147 -18.46 -36.25 -38.96
#